data_AF-A0A1H7X1W0-F1
#
_entry.id   AF-A0A1H7X1W0-F1
#
_cell.length_a   1.000
_cell.length_b   1.000
_cell.length_c   1.000
_cell.angle_alpha   90.00
_cell.angle_beta   90.00
_cell.angle_gamma   90.00
#
_symmetry.space_group_name_H-M   'P 1'
#
loop_
_entity.id
_entity.type
_entity.pdbx_description
1 polymer ?
#
loop_
_entity_poly.entity_id
_entity_poly.type
_entity_poly.pdbx_seq_one_letter_code
_entity_poly.pdbx_strand_id
1 'polypeptide(L)'
;MPFNLIDTDCSDLVIDYEYEIANKDLLAEYVGELVLGHYFHILNIINSLSSSSSTPSNRIIDFAIEKLNVTEDVNVIHRDGWLFQMISWLVLAHRNLGSNYHTQHPHFAPAQHGIDGLSIVLKPDNTIDKIIITEDKCTANPRDTIREQVFPEFKGFEDGKKDSALISVLSSLIAHLDAGAVFQSVQNDIYNTDLRMYRIGITREDSHQSLRGRRRLFKNYDDYVSGPTSSRRSGATIYLDDMRNWMQDFSDKVVNYLESKKS
;
A
#
# COMPACT_ATOMS: atom_id res chain seq x y z
N MET A 1 -6.45 -12.31 9.89
CA MET A 1 -6.03 -11.59 8.67
C MET A 1 -5.90 -12.57 7.51
N PRO A 2 -6.12 -12.16 6.26
CA PRO A 2 -6.08 -13.04 5.09
C PRO A 2 -4.65 -13.34 4.56
N PHE A 3 -3.61 -12.94 5.28
CA PHE A 3 -2.21 -13.10 4.91
C PHE A 3 -1.33 -13.38 6.13
N ASN A 4 -0.18 -14.01 5.89
CA ASN A 4 0.88 -14.19 6.88
C ASN A 4 2.04 -13.25 6.56
N LEU A 5 2.66 -12.68 7.60
CA LEU A 5 3.88 -11.88 7.48
C LEU A 5 5.09 -12.80 7.67
N ILE A 6 6.03 -12.78 6.73
CA ILE A 6 7.18 -13.70 6.63
C ILE A 6 8.47 -12.94 6.33
N ASP A 7 8.75 -11.94 7.15
CA ASP A 7 9.83 -10.97 6.97
C ASP A 7 11.17 -11.61 6.57
N THR A 8 11.84 -10.99 5.61
CA THR A 8 13.19 -11.34 5.20
C THR A 8 14.13 -10.17 5.40
N ASP A 9 15.11 -10.35 6.27
CA ASP A 9 16.18 -9.39 6.45
C ASP A 9 17.17 -9.45 5.27
N CYS A 10 17.15 -8.42 4.42
CA CYS A 10 18.06 -8.26 3.30
C CYS A 10 19.12 -7.17 3.57
N SER A 11 19.39 -6.88 4.84
CA SER A 11 20.38 -5.90 5.27
C SER A 11 21.75 -6.15 4.62
N ASP A 12 22.51 -5.09 4.33
CA ASP A 12 22.24 -3.69 4.72
C ASP A 12 21.41 -2.89 3.72
N LEU A 13 20.71 -3.50 2.74
CA LEU A 13 19.99 -2.73 1.70
C LEU A 13 18.55 -2.40 2.07
N VAL A 14 17.81 -3.42 2.54
CA VAL A 14 16.37 -3.34 2.77
C VAL A 14 15.95 -4.36 3.81
N ILE A 15 14.97 -4.03 4.64
CA ILE A 15 14.20 -5.04 5.37
C ILE A 15 12.96 -5.33 4.52
N ASP A 16 12.84 -6.55 4.01
CA ASP A 16 11.72 -6.95 3.17
C ASP A 16 10.62 -7.51 4.07
N TYR A 17 9.55 -6.73 4.23
CA TYR A 17 8.34 -7.07 4.95
C TYR A 17 7.44 -7.99 4.11
N GLU A 18 8.03 -9.09 3.66
CA GLU A 18 7.42 -10.11 2.80
C GLU A 18 6.14 -10.66 3.42
N TYR A 19 5.19 -11.01 2.57
CA TYR A 19 3.93 -11.63 2.96
C TYR A 19 3.44 -12.64 1.93
N GLU A 20 2.59 -13.56 2.39
CA GLU A 20 1.89 -14.53 1.56
C GLU A 20 0.38 -14.47 1.83
N ILE A 21 -0.44 -14.78 0.82
CA ILE A 21 -1.90 -14.84 0.99
C ILE A 21 -2.28 -16.20 1.58
N ALA A 22 -2.83 -16.17 2.79
CA ALA A 22 -3.27 -17.37 3.53
C ALA A 22 -4.74 -17.71 3.26
N ASN A 23 -5.57 -16.69 2.96
CA ASN A 23 -6.97 -16.87 2.62
C ASN A 23 -7.38 -15.85 1.54
N LYS A 24 -7.43 -16.32 0.29
CA LYS A 24 -7.75 -15.49 -0.87
C LYS A 24 -9.21 -15.01 -0.88
N ASP A 25 -10.14 -15.82 -0.38
CA ASP A 25 -11.56 -15.45 -0.34
C ASP A 25 -11.79 -14.33 0.68
N LEU A 26 -11.26 -14.46 1.90
CA LEU A 26 -11.32 -13.39 2.90
C LEU A 26 -10.59 -12.12 2.44
N LEU A 27 -9.48 -12.26 1.70
CA LEU A 27 -8.81 -11.12 1.08
C LEU A 27 -9.74 -10.39 0.10
N ALA A 28 -10.47 -11.15 -0.71
CA ALA A 28 -11.40 -10.60 -1.69
C ALA A 28 -12.58 -9.88 -1.02
N GLU A 29 -13.06 -10.36 0.12
CA GLU A 29 -14.07 -9.64 0.93
C GLU A 29 -13.53 -8.28 1.39
N TYR A 30 -12.31 -8.25 1.94
CA TYR A 30 -11.71 -7.01 2.46
C TYR A 30 -11.43 -6.01 1.34
N VAL A 31 -10.86 -6.49 0.23
CA VAL A 31 -10.61 -5.66 -0.94
C VAL A 31 -11.93 -5.20 -1.58
N GLY A 32 -12.98 -6.02 -1.59
CA GLY A 32 -14.31 -5.62 -2.06
C GLY A 32 -14.91 -4.47 -1.25
N GLU A 33 -14.79 -4.50 0.08
CA GLU A 33 -15.19 -3.35 0.92
C GLU A 33 -14.33 -2.11 0.63
N LEU A 34 -13.03 -2.25 0.35
CA LEU A 34 -12.17 -1.13 -0.06
C LEU A 34 -12.58 -0.56 -1.42
N VAL A 35 -12.94 -1.40 -2.38
CA VAL A 35 -13.48 -1.00 -3.70
C VAL A 35 -14.77 -0.18 -3.53
N LEU A 36 -15.61 -0.51 -2.55
CA LEU A 36 -16.83 0.24 -2.20
C LEU A 36 -16.55 1.54 -1.41
N GLY A 37 -15.28 1.81 -1.07
CA GLY A 37 -14.87 2.98 -0.30
C GLY A 37 -15.00 2.81 1.21
N HIS A 38 -15.27 1.61 1.72
CA HIS A 38 -15.46 1.34 3.15
C HIS A 38 -14.12 1.14 3.90
N TYR A 39 -13.12 1.99 3.65
CA TYR A 39 -11.80 1.83 4.26
C TYR A 39 -11.80 1.94 5.79
N PHE A 40 -12.64 2.80 6.38
CA PHE A 40 -12.79 2.89 7.84
C PHE A 40 -13.35 1.60 8.45
N HIS A 41 -14.28 0.94 7.75
CA HIS A 41 -14.81 -0.35 8.18
C HIS A 41 -13.68 -1.38 8.28
N ILE A 42 -12.82 -1.44 7.26
CA ILE A 42 -11.65 -2.32 7.23
C ILE A 42 -10.61 -1.95 8.31
N LEU A 43 -10.32 -0.65 8.52
CA LEU A 43 -9.45 -0.23 9.63
C LEU A 43 -9.99 -0.70 10.99
N ASN A 44 -11.31 -0.61 11.21
CA ASN A 44 -11.91 -1.09 12.46
C ASN A 44 -11.76 -2.60 12.61
N ILE A 45 -11.95 -3.39 11.55
CA ILE A 45 -11.70 -4.84 11.56
C ILE A 45 -10.25 -5.14 11.94
N ILE A 46 -9.28 -4.47 11.30
CA ILE A 46 -7.85 -4.67 11.57
C ILE A 46 -7.54 -4.37 13.05
N ASN A 47 -8.12 -3.29 13.58
CA ASN A 47 -7.95 -2.88 14.98
C ASN A 47 -8.81 -3.67 15.98
N SER A 48 -9.52 -4.72 15.53
CA SER A 48 -10.44 -5.52 16.36
C SER A 48 -11.51 -4.67 17.07
N LEU A 49 -11.93 -3.58 16.43
CA LEU A 49 -12.99 -2.69 16.89
C LEU A 49 -14.34 -3.14 16.32
N SER A 50 -15.43 -2.73 16.97
CA SER A 50 -16.77 -2.96 16.45
C SER A 50 -16.93 -2.26 15.09
N SER A 51 -17.35 -3.00 14.08
CA SER A 51 -17.54 -2.49 12.73
C SER A 51 -18.92 -2.88 12.20
N SER A 52 -19.76 -1.90 11.86
CA SER A 52 -20.90 -2.10 10.97
C SER A 52 -20.48 -1.72 9.55
N SER A 53 -20.85 -2.52 8.55
CA SER A 53 -20.69 -2.14 7.14
C SER A 53 -21.96 -1.42 6.70
N SER A 54 -21.81 -0.33 5.94
CA SER A 54 -22.92 0.30 5.24
C SER A 54 -23.40 -0.59 4.10
N THR A 55 -24.70 -0.67 3.87
CA THR A 55 -25.25 -1.37 2.70
C THR A 55 -25.27 -0.43 1.50
N PRO A 56 -24.37 -0.58 0.51
CA PRO A 56 -24.39 0.25 -0.69
C PRO A 56 -25.60 -0.12 -1.55
N SER A 57 -26.11 0.83 -2.33
CA SER A 57 -27.15 0.53 -3.33
C SER A 57 -26.59 -0.41 -4.42
N ASN A 58 -27.45 -1.26 -5.01
CA ASN A 58 -27.07 -2.12 -6.14
C ASN A 58 -26.36 -1.35 -7.27
N ARG A 59 -26.76 -0.09 -7.53
CA ARG A 59 -26.11 0.77 -8.54
C ARG A 59 -24.64 1.08 -8.23
N ILE A 60 -24.29 1.28 -6.95
CA ILE A 60 -22.89 1.51 -6.54
C ILE A 60 -22.09 0.22 -6.74
N ILE A 61 -22.69 -0.92 -6.40
CA ILE A 61 -22.08 -2.24 -6.60
C ILE A 61 -21.83 -2.49 -8.10
N ASP A 62 -22.80 -2.20 -8.96
CA ASP A 62 -22.67 -2.38 -10.41
C ASP A 62 -21.50 -1.58 -10.98
N PHE A 63 -21.35 -0.30 -10.59
CA PHE A 63 -20.23 0.54 -11.03
C PHE A 63 -18.87 0.06 -10.47
N ALA A 64 -18.84 -0.49 -9.26
CA ALA A 64 -17.64 -1.10 -8.71
C ALA A 64 -17.22 -2.33 -9.54
N ILE A 65 -18.18 -3.19 -9.91
CA ILE A 65 -17.95 -4.38 -10.72
C ILE A 65 -17.51 -4.02 -12.14
N GLU A 66 -18.09 -2.98 -12.74
CA GLU A 66 -17.69 -2.49 -14.07
C GLU A 66 -16.20 -2.13 -14.14
N LYS A 67 -15.66 -1.51 -13.09
CA LYS A 67 -14.22 -1.17 -13.01
C LYS A 67 -13.31 -2.40 -12.94
N LEU A 68 -13.82 -3.54 -12.49
CA LEU A 68 -13.07 -4.80 -12.35
C LEU A 68 -13.21 -5.70 -13.59
N ASN A 69 -14.37 -5.65 -14.25
CA ASN A 69 -14.69 -6.43 -15.45
C ASN A 69 -14.15 -5.78 -16.73
N VAL A 70 -12.83 -5.72 -16.84
CA VAL A 70 -12.11 -5.15 -17.98
C VAL A 70 -11.42 -6.24 -18.81
N THR A 71 -11.36 -6.05 -20.13
CA THR A 71 -10.83 -7.05 -21.07
C THR A 71 -9.67 -6.54 -21.94
N GLU A 72 -9.53 -5.22 -22.12
CA GLU A 72 -8.38 -4.66 -22.84
C GLU A 72 -7.11 -4.75 -21.98
N ASP A 73 -6.00 -5.19 -22.58
CA ASP A 73 -4.72 -5.44 -21.87
C ASP A 73 -4.28 -4.28 -20.97
N VAL A 74 -4.39 -3.04 -21.46
CA VAL A 74 -4.02 -1.86 -20.68
C VAL A 74 -4.91 -1.67 -19.44
N ASN A 75 -6.20 -1.94 -19.58
CA ASN A 75 -7.17 -1.82 -18.48
C ASN A 75 -7.00 -2.96 -17.48
N VAL A 76 -6.68 -4.17 -17.96
CA VAL A 76 -6.28 -5.32 -17.13
C VAL A 76 -5.07 -4.97 -16.27
N ILE A 77 -4.03 -4.35 -16.85
CA ILE A 77 -2.85 -3.89 -16.11
C ILE A 77 -3.24 -2.88 -15.02
N HIS A 78 -4.09 -1.90 -15.36
CA HIS A 78 -4.55 -0.88 -14.41
C HIS A 78 -5.38 -1.46 -13.26
N ARG A 79 -6.28 -2.40 -13.56
CA ARG A 79 -7.06 -3.14 -12.56
C ARG A 79 -6.13 -3.92 -11.63
N ASP A 80 -5.18 -4.67 -12.18
CA ASP A 80 -4.26 -5.48 -11.39
C ASP A 80 -3.43 -4.59 -10.44
N GLY A 81 -2.91 -3.47 -10.95
CA GLY A 81 -2.21 -2.47 -10.14
C GLY A 81 -3.07 -1.92 -9.01
N TRP A 82 -4.34 -1.61 -9.30
CA TRP A 82 -5.28 -1.07 -8.31
C TRP A 82 -5.64 -2.08 -7.21
N LEU A 83 -5.93 -3.32 -7.57
CA LEU A 83 -6.17 -4.40 -6.60
C LEU A 83 -4.93 -4.66 -5.74
N PHE A 84 -3.74 -4.64 -6.35
CA PHE A 84 -2.48 -4.81 -5.62
C PHE A 84 -2.22 -3.69 -4.61
N GLN A 85 -2.51 -2.43 -4.96
CA GLN A 85 -2.43 -1.29 -4.04
C GLN A 85 -3.32 -1.50 -2.80
N MET A 86 -4.53 -2.03 -2.97
CA MET A 86 -5.41 -2.34 -1.83
C MET A 86 -4.86 -3.46 -0.94
N ILE A 87 -4.30 -4.52 -1.53
CA ILE A 87 -3.64 -5.59 -0.78
C ILE A 87 -2.45 -5.03 0.01
N SER A 88 -1.60 -4.23 -0.65
CA SER A 88 -0.43 -3.60 -0.05
C SER A 88 -0.80 -2.70 1.12
N TRP A 89 -1.87 -1.93 0.97
CA TRP A 89 -2.44 -1.08 2.02
C TRP A 89 -2.92 -1.89 3.24
N LEU A 90 -3.62 -3.01 3.02
CA LEU A 90 -4.07 -3.91 4.10
C LEU A 90 -2.88 -4.46 4.90
N VAL A 91 -1.84 -4.88 4.21
CA VAL A 91 -0.61 -5.41 4.82
C VAL A 91 0.08 -4.34 5.65
N LEU A 92 0.20 -3.12 5.13
CA LEU A 92 0.83 -2.01 5.85
C LEU A 92 0.03 -1.62 7.10
N ALA A 93 -1.30 -1.53 7.00
CA ALA A 93 -2.17 -1.25 8.13
C ALA A 93 -2.06 -2.32 9.22
N HIS A 94 -2.09 -3.60 8.85
CA HIS A 94 -1.95 -4.70 9.82
C HIS A 94 -0.59 -4.73 10.49
N ARG A 95 0.49 -4.47 9.75
CA ARG A 95 1.85 -4.46 10.30
C ARG A 95 2.05 -3.40 11.37
N ASN A 96 1.30 -2.31 11.29
CA ASN A 96 1.35 -1.22 12.26
C ASN A 96 0.25 -1.34 13.35
N LEU A 97 -0.40 -2.51 13.47
CA LEU A 97 -1.38 -2.78 14.51
C LEU A 97 -0.76 -2.54 15.91
N GLY A 98 -1.48 -1.80 16.75
CA GLY A 98 -1.05 -1.45 18.10
C GLY A 98 -0.13 -0.23 18.19
N SER A 99 0.30 0.34 17.06
CA SER A 99 0.96 1.65 17.02
C SER A 99 -0.05 2.78 16.79
N ASN A 100 0.35 4.04 17.02
CA ASN A 100 -0.46 5.20 16.69
C ASN A 100 -0.36 5.51 15.19
N TYR A 101 -0.88 4.59 14.38
CA TYR A 101 -0.78 4.59 12.92
C TYR A 101 -2.00 5.20 12.26
N HIS A 102 -1.75 6.09 11.31
CA HIS A 102 -2.77 6.75 10.51
C HIS A 102 -2.38 6.70 9.04
N THR A 103 -3.34 6.49 8.16
CA THR A 103 -3.07 6.30 6.74
C THR A 103 -4.11 6.98 5.88
N GLN A 104 -3.67 7.46 4.71
CA GLN A 104 -4.59 7.83 3.64
C GLN A 104 -5.36 6.57 3.18
N HIS A 105 -6.58 6.77 2.69
CA HIS A 105 -7.33 5.71 2.02
C HIS A 105 -6.63 5.30 0.69
N PRO A 106 -6.83 4.06 0.21
CA PRO A 106 -6.37 3.66 -1.13
C PRO A 106 -6.98 4.55 -2.23
N HIS A 107 -6.38 4.52 -3.43
CA HIS A 107 -7.00 5.12 -4.62
C HIS A 107 -8.41 4.56 -4.88
N PHE A 108 -9.32 5.41 -5.36
CA PHE A 108 -10.72 5.03 -5.59
C PHE A 108 -11.01 4.54 -7.02
N ALA A 109 -10.00 4.59 -7.90
CA ALA A 109 -10.11 4.17 -9.28
C ALA A 109 -8.76 3.65 -9.84
N PRO A 110 -8.80 2.78 -10.86
CA PRO A 110 -7.62 2.38 -11.61
C PRO A 110 -6.89 3.57 -12.26
N ALA A 111 -5.57 3.46 -12.41
CA ALA A 111 -4.70 4.44 -13.08
C ALA A 111 -4.76 5.88 -12.51
N GLN A 112 -5.23 6.05 -11.28
CA GLN A 112 -5.22 7.34 -10.62
C GLN A 112 -3.77 7.79 -10.37
N HIS A 113 -3.46 9.04 -10.74
CA HIS A 113 -2.18 9.66 -10.42
C HIS A 113 -2.17 10.16 -8.97
N GLY A 114 -1.05 9.98 -8.29
CA GLY A 114 -0.91 10.38 -6.89
C GLY A 114 0.24 9.66 -6.22
N ILE A 115 0.27 9.74 -4.89
CA ILE A 115 1.14 8.91 -4.06
C ILE A 115 0.38 7.60 -3.82
N ASP A 116 0.96 6.46 -4.21
CA ASP A 116 0.27 5.16 -4.14
C ASP A 116 -0.18 4.82 -2.70
N GLY A 117 0.65 5.16 -1.71
CA GLY A 117 0.25 5.08 -0.31
C GLY A 117 1.04 6.04 0.58
N LEU A 118 0.34 6.68 1.52
CA LEU A 118 0.94 7.57 2.50
C LEU A 118 0.36 7.32 3.90
N SER A 119 1.26 7.15 4.87
CA SER A 119 0.89 6.91 6.26
C SER A 119 1.83 7.63 7.21
N ILE A 120 1.38 7.86 8.44
CA ILE A 120 2.19 8.38 9.54
C ILE A 120 2.05 7.48 10.76
N VAL A 121 3.13 7.35 11.52
CA VAL A 121 3.08 6.80 12.88
C VAL A 121 3.45 7.94 13.82
N LEU A 122 2.62 8.16 14.83
CA LEU A 122 2.85 9.18 15.85
C LEU A 122 3.47 8.58 17.10
N LYS A 123 4.29 9.38 17.77
CA LYS A 123 4.76 9.09 19.13
C LYS A 123 3.67 9.43 20.17
N PRO A 124 3.82 9.00 21.43
CA PRO A 124 2.86 9.34 22.49
C PRO A 124 2.70 10.85 22.75
N ASP A 125 3.69 11.67 22.38
CA ASP A 125 3.65 13.13 22.47
C ASP A 125 3.05 13.80 21.22
N ASN A 126 2.45 13.02 20.30
CA ASN A 126 1.88 13.45 19.03
C ASN A 126 2.90 14.02 18.00
N THR A 127 4.20 13.92 18.24
CA THR A 127 5.21 14.15 17.20
C THR A 127 5.26 12.98 16.22
N ILE A 128 5.78 13.20 15.01
CA ILE A 128 5.90 12.13 14.02
C ILE A 128 7.07 11.21 14.41
N ASP A 129 6.81 9.91 14.43
CA ASP A 129 7.85 8.87 14.48
C ASP A 129 8.37 8.57 13.08
N LYS A 130 7.46 8.31 12.13
CA LYS A 130 7.81 8.07 10.73
C LYS A 130 6.69 8.47 9.77
N ILE A 131 7.06 8.89 8.58
CA ILE A 131 6.21 9.14 7.42
C ILE A 131 6.48 8.02 6.41
N ILE A 132 5.53 7.12 6.20
CA ILE A 132 5.70 5.98 5.29
C ILE A 132 5.18 6.38 3.90
N ILE A 133 6.10 6.48 2.94
CA ILE A 133 5.81 6.76 1.53
C ILE A 133 5.90 5.45 0.76
N THR A 134 4.80 5.03 0.16
CA THR A 134 4.70 3.76 -0.57
C THR A 134 4.59 4.01 -2.07
N GLU A 135 5.36 3.23 -2.83
CA GLU A 135 5.16 2.99 -4.26
C GLU A 135 4.82 1.52 -4.47
N ASP A 136 3.67 1.25 -5.08
CA ASP A 136 3.12 -0.10 -5.25
C ASP A 136 3.07 -0.47 -6.73
N LYS A 137 3.66 -1.60 -7.10
CA LYS A 137 3.71 -2.05 -8.49
C LYS A 137 3.37 -3.53 -8.63
N CYS A 138 2.34 -3.83 -9.43
CA CYS A 138 1.98 -5.19 -9.84
C CYS A 138 2.56 -5.47 -11.24
N THR A 139 3.62 -6.28 -11.32
CA THR A 139 4.44 -6.41 -12.53
C THR A 139 5.10 -7.78 -12.65
N ALA A 140 5.31 -8.23 -13.90
CA ALA A 140 6.10 -9.41 -14.20
C ALA A 140 7.61 -9.12 -14.29
N ASN A 141 8.01 -7.84 -14.36
CA ASN A 141 9.42 -7.41 -14.49
C ASN A 141 9.83 -6.54 -13.29
N PRO A 142 9.84 -7.08 -12.06
CA PRO A 142 9.92 -6.27 -10.85
C PRO A 142 11.23 -5.53 -10.68
N ARG A 143 12.37 -6.09 -11.10
CA ARG A 143 13.67 -5.38 -10.97
C ARG A 143 13.73 -4.15 -11.87
N ASP A 144 13.33 -4.26 -13.12
CA ASP A 144 13.32 -3.13 -14.05
C ASP A 144 12.27 -2.10 -13.64
N THR A 145 11.10 -2.55 -13.20
CA THR A 145 10.04 -1.67 -12.66
C THR A 145 10.54 -0.86 -11.47
N ILE A 146 11.26 -1.47 -10.52
CA ILE A 146 11.88 -0.73 -9.41
C ILE A 146 12.86 0.33 -9.93
N ARG A 147 13.75 -0.06 -10.87
CA ARG A 147 14.79 0.83 -11.40
C ARG A 147 14.21 2.05 -12.10
N GLU A 148 13.20 1.82 -12.93
CA GLU A 148 12.76 2.76 -13.95
C GLU A 148 11.56 3.58 -13.50
N GLN A 149 10.81 3.09 -12.51
CA GLN A 149 9.57 3.75 -12.06
C GLN A 149 9.67 4.13 -10.57
N VAL A 150 10.02 3.19 -9.69
CA VAL A 150 9.98 3.43 -8.24
C VAL A 150 11.13 4.31 -7.76
N PHE A 151 12.36 3.96 -8.13
CA PHE A 151 13.55 4.70 -7.72
C PHE A 151 13.55 6.18 -8.17
N PRO A 152 13.15 6.51 -9.42
CA PRO A 152 12.99 7.91 -9.82
C PRO A 152 11.94 8.68 -9.00
N GLU A 153 10.83 8.05 -8.64
CA GLU A 153 9.78 8.66 -7.81
C GLU A 153 10.32 8.97 -6.40
N PHE A 154 10.99 8.03 -5.75
CA PHE A 154 11.65 8.24 -4.47
C PHE A 154 12.71 9.34 -4.51
N LYS A 155 13.52 9.38 -5.57
CA LYS A 155 14.46 10.47 -5.77
C LYS A 155 13.76 11.81 -5.92
N GLY A 156 12.58 11.84 -6.54
CA GLY A 156 11.72 13.03 -6.59
C GLY A 156 11.30 13.53 -5.21
N PHE A 157 11.00 12.63 -4.27
CA PHE A 157 10.74 13.00 -2.87
C PHE A 157 12.00 13.46 -2.14
N GLU A 158 13.13 12.76 -2.28
CA GLU A 158 14.40 13.16 -1.63
C GLU A 158 14.92 14.51 -2.14
N ASP A 159 14.68 14.84 -3.41
CA ASP A 159 15.04 16.13 -4.01
C ASP A 159 14.04 17.27 -3.69
N GLY A 160 12.97 16.98 -2.94
CA GLY A 160 11.91 17.93 -2.61
C GLY A 160 10.95 18.27 -3.76
N LYS A 161 11.11 17.68 -4.94
CA LYS A 161 10.27 17.95 -6.13
C LYS A 161 8.80 17.58 -5.92
N LYS A 162 8.54 16.64 -4.98
CA LYS A 162 7.20 16.12 -4.66
C LYS A 162 6.68 16.64 -3.31
N ASP A 163 7.39 17.56 -2.65
CA ASP A 163 7.05 18.02 -1.29
C ASP A 163 5.69 18.69 -1.23
N SER A 164 5.31 19.50 -2.21
CA SER A 164 4.00 20.16 -2.20
C SER A 164 2.84 19.15 -2.19
N ALA A 165 2.94 18.08 -2.99
CA ALA A 165 1.97 16.99 -3.00
C ALA A 165 1.99 16.22 -1.68
N LEU A 166 3.17 15.85 -1.18
CA LEU A 166 3.33 15.15 0.09
C LEU A 166 2.71 15.92 1.26
N ILE A 167 3.08 17.20 1.41
CA ILE A 167 2.61 18.07 2.49
C ILE A 167 1.11 18.30 2.40
N SER A 168 0.54 18.42 1.19
CA SER A 168 -0.91 18.58 1.02
C SER A 168 -1.67 17.36 1.54
N VAL A 169 -1.20 16.15 1.24
CA VAL A 169 -1.85 14.91 1.71
C VAL A 169 -1.64 14.73 3.22
N LEU A 170 -0.43 14.96 3.74
CA LEU A 170 -0.14 14.89 5.18
C LEU A 170 -1.01 15.87 5.97
N SER A 171 -1.13 17.11 5.52
CA SER A 171 -1.95 18.13 6.19
C SER A 171 -3.41 17.71 6.28
N SER A 172 -3.94 17.10 5.21
CA SER A 172 -5.31 16.55 5.23
C SER A 172 -5.42 15.41 6.24
N LEU A 173 -4.46 14.49 6.25
CA LEU A 173 -4.46 13.35 7.18
C LEU A 173 -4.42 13.82 8.64
N ILE A 174 -3.56 14.79 8.96
CA ILE A 174 -3.41 15.36 10.30
C ILE A 174 -4.67 16.11 10.74
N ALA A 175 -5.31 16.85 9.84
CA ALA A 175 -6.54 17.59 10.14
C ALA A 175 -7.69 16.69 10.61
N HIS A 176 -7.71 15.41 10.18
CA HIS A 176 -8.69 14.43 10.64
C HIS A 176 -8.42 13.90 12.07
N LEU A 177 -7.19 14.00 12.57
CA LEU A 177 -6.81 13.45 13.88
C LEU A 177 -7.12 14.41 15.02
N ASP A 178 -6.69 15.66 14.88
CA ASP A 178 -7.05 16.82 15.70
C ASP A 178 -6.25 18.02 15.16
N ALA A 179 -6.95 18.92 14.44
CA ALA A 179 -6.33 20.07 13.79
C ALA A 179 -5.66 21.07 14.77
N GLY A 180 -5.91 20.96 16.07
CA GLY A 180 -5.28 21.79 17.09
C GLY A 180 -3.98 21.17 17.62
N ALA A 181 -4.10 20.15 18.48
CA ALA A 181 -2.99 19.65 19.28
C ALA A 181 -1.96 18.86 18.45
N VAL A 182 -2.41 18.00 17.53
CA VAL A 182 -1.51 17.20 16.69
C VAL A 182 -0.83 18.10 15.67
N PHE A 183 -1.59 18.99 15.01
CA PHE A 183 -1.02 19.88 14.01
C PHE A 183 0.12 20.73 14.57
N GLN A 184 -0.04 21.33 15.75
CA GLN A 184 1.03 22.10 16.41
C GLN A 184 2.28 21.26 16.70
N SER A 185 2.09 19.99 17.06
CA SER A 185 3.19 19.09 17.41
C SER A 185 4.01 18.63 16.20
N VAL A 186 3.40 18.59 15.00
CA VAL A 186 4.02 18.01 13.78
C VAL A 186 4.46 19.04 12.73
N GLN A 187 4.26 20.35 12.96
CA GLN A 187 4.43 21.40 11.94
C GLN A 187 5.80 21.37 11.23
N ASN A 188 6.87 21.03 11.96
CA ASN A 188 8.21 20.95 11.39
C ASN A 188 8.57 19.52 10.95
N ASP A 189 7.97 18.51 11.58
CA ASP A 189 8.24 17.10 11.30
C ASP A 189 7.84 16.71 9.87
N ILE A 190 6.75 17.28 9.34
CA ILE A 190 6.29 17.00 7.97
C ILE A 190 7.33 17.41 6.90
N TYR A 191 8.22 18.34 7.21
CA TYR A 191 9.31 18.79 6.34
C TYR A 191 10.62 18.03 6.60
N ASN A 192 10.71 17.27 7.69
CA ASN A 192 11.92 16.54 8.03
C ASN A 192 12.06 15.30 7.14
N THR A 193 13.03 15.35 6.23
CA THR A 193 13.31 14.23 5.33
C THR A 193 13.70 12.98 6.09
N ASP A 194 14.40 13.07 7.23
CA ASP A 194 14.89 11.91 7.98
C ASP A 194 13.78 11.04 8.57
N LEU A 195 12.57 11.60 8.73
CA LEU A 195 11.38 10.87 9.18
C LEU A 195 10.72 10.07 8.06
N ARG A 196 11.12 10.26 6.80
CA ARG A 196 10.54 9.54 5.65
C ARG A 196 11.07 8.10 5.63
N MET A 197 10.16 7.14 5.60
CA MET A 197 10.45 5.74 5.34
C MET A 197 9.87 5.41 3.97
N TYR A 198 10.70 4.92 3.06
CA TYR A 198 10.29 4.54 1.72
C TYR A 198 9.97 3.05 1.71
N ARG A 199 8.80 2.70 1.18
CA ARG A 199 8.30 1.33 1.10
C ARG A 199 8.00 0.96 -0.35
N ILE A 200 8.60 -0.14 -0.81
CA ILE A 200 8.34 -0.69 -2.14
C ILE A 200 7.42 -1.91 -2.00
N GLY A 201 6.15 -1.75 -2.31
CA GLY A 201 5.24 -2.89 -2.49
C GLY A 201 5.37 -3.43 -3.91
N ILE A 202 5.79 -4.68 -4.06
CA ILE A 202 5.99 -5.24 -5.40
C ILE A 202 5.78 -6.75 -5.48
N THR A 203 5.19 -7.19 -6.59
CA THR A 203 5.13 -8.61 -6.93
C THR A 203 6.52 -9.14 -7.29
N ARG A 204 6.78 -10.42 -7.01
CA ARG A 204 8.06 -11.08 -7.30
C ARG A 204 7.90 -12.21 -8.30
N GLU A 205 8.98 -12.42 -9.05
CA GLU A 205 9.24 -13.64 -9.81
C GLU A 205 9.95 -14.69 -8.95
N ASP A 206 9.96 -15.95 -9.43
CA ASP A 206 10.57 -17.09 -8.75
C ASP A 206 12.07 -16.87 -8.48
N SER A 207 12.76 -16.19 -9.40
CA SER A 207 14.18 -15.85 -9.26
C SER A 207 14.51 -15.00 -8.01
N HIS A 208 13.48 -14.39 -7.40
CA HIS A 208 13.58 -13.57 -6.19
C HIS A 208 13.21 -14.33 -4.91
N GLN A 209 12.97 -15.64 -4.95
CA GLN A 209 12.61 -16.45 -3.76
C GLN A 209 13.78 -16.72 -2.79
N SER A 210 15.01 -16.46 -3.20
CA SER A 210 16.19 -16.59 -2.32
C SER A 210 16.61 -15.25 -1.77
N LEU A 211 17.30 -15.22 -0.61
CA LEU A 211 17.90 -13.99 -0.06
C LEU A 211 18.79 -13.26 -1.08
N ARG A 212 19.58 -14.00 -1.86
CA ARG A 212 20.39 -13.43 -2.95
C ARG A 212 19.51 -12.83 -4.05
N GLY A 213 18.40 -13.48 -4.36
CA GLY A 213 17.34 -12.97 -5.23
C GLY A 213 16.76 -11.64 -4.74
N ARG A 214 16.29 -11.59 -3.48
CA ARG A 214 15.78 -10.36 -2.86
C ARG A 214 16.79 -9.22 -2.88
N ARG A 215 18.05 -9.48 -2.50
CA ARG A 215 19.12 -8.46 -2.57
C ARG A 215 19.34 -7.94 -4.00
N ARG A 216 19.22 -8.80 -5.01
CA ARG A 216 19.32 -8.39 -6.42
C ARG A 216 18.11 -7.54 -6.83
N LEU A 217 16.91 -7.88 -6.37
CA LEU A 217 15.67 -7.14 -6.64
C LEU A 217 15.80 -5.67 -6.18
N PHE A 218 16.31 -5.45 -4.98
CA PHE A 218 16.48 -4.13 -4.38
C PHE A 218 17.87 -3.52 -4.56
N LYS A 219 18.68 -4.09 -5.45
CA LYS A 219 20.05 -3.61 -5.68
C LYS A 219 20.04 -2.12 -6.02
N ASN A 220 20.90 -1.35 -5.35
CA ASN A 220 21.08 0.10 -5.47
C ASN A 220 19.97 0.96 -4.82
N TYR A 221 19.16 0.42 -3.90
CA TYR A 221 18.15 1.22 -3.22
C TYR A 221 18.75 2.41 -2.43
N ASP A 222 19.92 2.20 -1.83
CA ASP A 222 20.71 3.19 -1.12
C ASP A 222 21.22 4.35 -2.00
N ASP A 223 21.34 4.16 -3.31
CA ASP A 223 21.70 5.23 -4.26
C ASP A 223 20.57 6.28 -4.42
N TYR A 224 19.32 5.89 -4.15
CA TYR A 224 18.13 6.73 -4.36
C TYR A 224 17.51 7.24 -3.06
N VAL A 225 17.68 6.52 -1.96
CA VAL A 225 17.23 6.91 -0.63
C VAL A 225 18.39 6.74 0.32
N SER A 226 18.90 7.84 0.87
CA SER A 226 20.06 7.82 1.76
C SER A 226 19.68 7.53 3.22
N GLY A 227 20.68 7.18 4.04
CA GLY A 227 20.53 6.94 5.48
C GLY A 227 20.42 5.45 5.89
N PRO A 228 20.16 5.17 7.18
CA PRO A 228 20.13 3.81 7.72
C PRO A 228 18.94 2.99 7.19
N THR A 229 19.20 1.74 6.79
CA THR A 229 18.16 0.87 6.20
C THR A 229 16.97 0.66 7.10
N SER A 230 17.19 0.36 8.38
CA SER A 230 16.13 0.05 9.34
C SER A 230 15.13 1.20 9.56
N SER A 231 15.50 2.45 9.24
CA SER A 231 14.61 3.61 9.35
C SER A 231 14.12 4.16 8.01
N ARG A 232 14.85 3.90 6.91
CA ARG A 232 14.64 4.60 5.63
C ARG A 232 14.09 3.72 4.52
N ARG A 233 14.39 2.43 4.51
CA ARG A 233 14.19 1.55 3.34
C ARG A 233 13.51 0.25 3.72
N SER A 234 12.33 0.02 3.16
CA SER A 234 11.60 -1.24 3.32
C SER A 234 11.06 -1.77 1.99
N GLY A 235 11.02 -3.09 1.88
CA GLY A 235 10.27 -3.80 0.85
C GLY A 235 8.99 -4.34 1.47
N ALA A 236 8.00 -4.63 0.64
CA ALA A 236 6.85 -5.44 1.01
C ALA A 236 6.51 -6.32 -0.18
N THR A 237 7.24 -7.41 -0.30
CA THR A 237 7.13 -8.28 -1.47
C THR A 237 6.15 -9.41 -1.29
N ILE A 238 5.58 -9.85 -2.41
CA ILE A 238 4.77 -11.07 -2.49
C ILE A 238 5.14 -11.85 -3.75
N TYR A 239 5.25 -13.17 -3.63
CA TYR A 239 5.33 -14.04 -4.80
C TYR A 239 3.92 -14.46 -5.23
N LEU A 240 3.58 -14.22 -6.49
CA LEU A 240 2.35 -14.67 -7.11
C LEU A 240 2.72 -15.53 -8.31
N ASP A 241 2.50 -16.84 -8.20
CA ASP A 241 2.71 -17.76 -9.31
C ASP A 241 1.74 -17.41 -10.46
N ASP A 242 2.28 -17.22 -11.66
CA ASP A 242 1.56 -16.64 -12.80
C ASP A 242 0.72 -15.42 -12.40
N MET A 243 1.41 -14.32 -12.08
CA MET A 243 0.81 -13.10 -11.54
C MET A 243 -0.46 -12.65 -12.29
N ARG A 244 -0.49 -12.75 -13.63
CA ARG A 244 -1.67 -12.33 -14.41
C ARG A 244 -2.88 -13.22 -14.16
N ASN A 245 -2.69 -14.53 -14.20
CA ASN A 245 -3.78 -15.46 -13.90
C ASN A 245 -4.19 -15.37 -12.43
N TRP A 246 -3.25 -15.17 -11.51
CA TRP A 246 -3.56 -14.95 -10.10
C TRP A 246 -4.42 -13.71 -9.88
N MET A 247 -4.06 -12.58 -10.52
CA MET A 247 -4.80 -11.32 -10.38
C MET A 247 -6.18 -11.38 -11.05
N GLN A 248 -6.33 -12.12 -12.15
CA GLN A 248 -7.64 -12.37 -12.75
C GLN A 248 -8.53 -13.19 -11.82
N ASP A 249 -8.05 -14.34 -11.33
CA ASP A 249 -8.79 -15.17 -10.35
C ASP A 249 -9.16 -14.37 -9.09
N PHE A 250 -8.24 -13.53 -8.62
CA PHE A 250 -8.51 -12.66 -7.48
C PHE A 250 -9.59 -11.62 -7.79
N SER A 251 -9.53 -10.97 -8.95
CA SER A 251 -10.55 -10.02 -9.40
C SER A 251 -11.93 -10.68 -9.46
N ASP A 252 -12.02 -11.90 -9.99
CA ASP A 252 -13.28 -12.64 -10.09
C ASP A 252 -13.87 -12.93 -8.70
N LYS A 253 -13.04 -13.23 -7.71
CA LYS A 253 -13.46 -13.39 -6.31
C LYS A 253 -13.98 -12.10 -5.70
N VAL A 254 -13.33 -10.96 -5.98
CA VAL A 254 -13.81 -9.65 -5.53
C VAL A 254 -15.17 -9.34 -6.16
N VAL A 255 -15.34 -9.60 -7.47
CA VAL A 255 -16.62 -9.43 -8.17
C VAL A 255 -17.71 -10.31 -7.56
N ASN A 256 -17.43 -11.59 -7.28
CA ASN A 256 -18.38 -12.51 -6.66
C ASN A 256 -18.82 -12.01 -5.26
N TYR A 257 -17.88 -11.49 -4.47
CA TYR A 257 -18.20 -10.87 -3.19
C TYR A 257 -19.11 -9.65 -3.36
N LEU A 258 -18.80 -8.76 -4.29
CA LEU A 258 -19.61 -7.58 -4.57
C LEU A 258 -21.03 -7.97 -5.03
N GLU A 259 -21.17 -8.95 -5.92
CA GLU A 259 -22.48 -9.49 -6.34
C GLU A 259 -23.28 -10.02 -5.15
N SER A 260 -22.64 -10.71 -4.20
CA SER A 260 -23.30 -11.24 -3.00
C SER A 260 -23.88 -10.16 -2.07
N LYS A 261 -23.47 -8.89 -2.25
CA LYS A 261 -23.95 -7.74 -1.46
C LYS A 261 -25.21 -7.10 -2.05
N LYS A 262 -25.62 -7.49 -3.26
CA LYS A 262 -26.85 -6.97 -3.88
C LYS A 262 -28.09 -7.54 -3.18
N SER A 263 -29.11 -6.69 -3.04
CA SER A 263 -30.44 -7.06 -2.53
C SER A 263 -31.47 -7.22 -3.64
#